data_AF-A0A389M5N1-F1
#
_entry.id   AF-A0A389M5N1-F1
#
_cell.length_a   1.000
_cell.length_b   1.000
_cell.length_c   1.000
_cell.angle_alpha   90.00
_cell.angle_beta   90.00
_cell.angle_gamma   90.00
#
_symmetry.space_group_name_H-M   'P 1'
#
loop_
_entity.id
_entity.type
_entity.pdbx_description
1 polymer ?
#
loop_
_entity_poly.entity_id
_entity_poly.type
_entity_poly.pdbx_seq_one_letter_code
_entity_poly.pdbx_strand_id
1 'polypeptide(L)'
;MINPETGAALIDFPCHFMFKATGKNDPSERPSFEERVIALLRQVDPDLDLSKITRNSSKTGKYIALTLHVHVKKQADVDRAYTLLKSDITVLWGL
;
A
#
# COMPACT_ATOMS: atom_id res chain seq x y z
N MET A 1 14.04 -6.91 -30.20
CA MET A 1 14.75 -5.67 -29.82
C MET A 1 13.88 -4.97 -28.78
N ILE A 2 14.45 -4.66 -27.63
CA ILE A 2 13.81 -4.08 -26.45
C ILE A 2 13.79 -2.55 -26.68
N ASN A 3 12.64 -1.89 -26.60
CA ASN A 3 12.51 -0.50 -27.07
C ASN A 3 13.15 0.50 -26.08
N PRO A 4 14.09 1.37 -26.51
CA PRO A 4 14.95 2.14 -25.59
C PRO A 4 14.52 3.60 -25.30
N GLU A 5 13.36 4.07 -25.77
CA GLU A 5 13.10 5.53 -25.84
C GLU A 5 11.81 6.06 -25.18
N THR A 6 10.90 5.23 -24.66
CA THR A 6 9.67 5.73 -24.03
C THR A 6 9.07 4.68 -23.10
N GLY A 7 9.20 4.89 -21.79
CA GLY A 7 8.76 3.99 -20.72
C GLY A 7 7.25 3.81 -20.64
N ALA A 8 6.68 3.03 -21.56
CA ALA A 8 5.28 2.60 -21.52
C ALA A 8 5.15 1.30 -20.72
N ALA A 9 4.32 1.32 -19.69
CA ALA A 9 4.11 0.23 -18.75
C ALA A 9 3.61 -1.05 -19.44
N LEU A 10 4.22 -2.19 -19.08
CA LEU A 10 3.79 -3.55 -19.43
C LEU A 10 2.50 -4.00 -18.69
N ILE A 11 1.69 -3.06 -18.19
CA ILE A 11 0.55 -3.33 -17.31
C ILE A 11 -0.70 -2.68 -17.92
N ASP A 12 -1.71 -3.50 -18.17
CA ASP A 12 -3.04 -3.04 -18.59
C ASP A 12 -3.78 -2.50 -17.36
N PHE A 13 -4.27 -1.27 -17.42
CA PHE A 13 -5.07 -0.67 -16.34
C PHE A 13 -6.53 -0.56 -16.78
N PRO A 14 -7.51 -0.78 -15.89
CA PRO A 14 -7.38 -0.90 -14.44
C PRO A 14 -6.87 -2.26 -13.93
N CYS A 15 -6.03 -2.23 -12.91
CA CYS A 15 -5.55 -3.42 -12.21
C CYS A 15 -5.76 -3.29 -10.70
N HIS A 16 -5.96 -4.42 -10.03
CA HIS A 16 -5.91 -4.49 -8.58
C HIS A 16 -4.47 -4.74 -8.15
N PHE A 17 -3.83 -3.74 -7.55
CA PHE A 17 -2.50 -3.90 -6.98
C PHE A 17 -2.60 -4.25 -5.50
N MET A 18 -1.89 -5.29 -5.11
CA MET A 18 -1.77 -5.66 -3.71
C MET A 18 -0.60 -4.89 -3.11
N PHE A 19 -0.88 -4.07 -2.10
CA PHE A 19 0.12 -3.38 -1.31
C PHE A 19 0.29 -4.08 0.01
N LYS A 20 1.52 -4.48 0.31
CA LYS A 20 1.89 -4.97 1.63
C LYS A 20 2.58 -3.85 2.40
N ALA A 21 2.06 -3.51 3.57
CA ALA A 21 2.63 -2.51 4.47
C ALA A 21 2.90 -3.17 5.82
N THR A 22 4.16 -3.24 6.24
CA THR A 22 4.52 -3.78 7.56
C THR A 22 4.99 -2.65 8.44
N GLY A 23 4.39 -2.47 9.61
CA GLY A 23 4.75 -1.43 10.57
C GLY A 23 4.84 -1.94 12.00
N LYS A 24 5.23 -1.05 12.93
CA LYS A 24 5.23 -1.36 14.36
C LYS A 24 3.78 -1.40 14.87
N ASN A 25 3.48 -2.43 15.66
CA ASN A 25 2.19 -2.55 16.32
C ASN A 25 2.30 -1.94 17.70
N ASP A 26 2.22 -0.61 17.76
CA ASP A 26 2.30 0.13 19.01
C ASP A 26 0.90 0.56 19.45
N PRO A 27 0.35 0.00 20.54
CA PRO A 27 -1.00 0.34 21.00
C PRO A 27 -1.11 1.75 21.59
N SER A 28 0.01 2.42 21.88
CA SER A 28 0.05 3.83 22.30
C SER A 28 0.01 4.80 21.12
N GLU A 29 0.26 4.35 19.90
CA GLU A 29 0.15 5.19 18.71
C GLU A 29 -1.30 5.33 18.24
N ARG A 30 -1.83 6.57 18.27
CA ARG A 30 -3.10 6.93 17.62
C ARG A 30 -2.90 8.06 16.61
N PRO A 31 -3.47 7.96 15.39
CA PRO A 31 -4.27 6.84 14.86
C PRO A 31 -3.43 5.57 14.64
N SER A 32 -4.05 4.39 14.65
CA SER A 32 -3.35 3.11 14.54
C SER A 32 -2.59 3.02 13.21
N PHE A 33 -1.53 2.20 13.12
CA PHE A 33 -0.79 2.02 11.87
C PHE A 33 -1.70 1.69 10.67
N GLU A 34 -2.70 0.82 10.86
CA GLU A 34 -3.66 0.55 9.80
C GLU A 34 -4.46 1.79 9.40
N GLU A 35 -5.01 2.53 10.35
CA GLU A 35 -5.85 3.69 10.03
C GLU A 35 -5.07 4.73 9.22
N ARG A 36 -3.78 4.89 9.51
CA ARG A 36 -2.86 5.71 8.72
C ARG A 36 -2.72 5.18 7.29
N VAL A 37 -2.40 3.89 7.13
CA VAL A 37 -2.25 3.25 5.82
C VAL A 37 -3.55 3.34 5.00
N ILE A 38 -4.71 3.08 5.62
CA ILE A 38 -6.02 3.22 4.98
C ILE A 38 -6.25 4.66 4.52
N ALA A 39 -5.99 5.65 5.37
CA ALA A 39 -6.19 7.05 5.04
C ALA A 39 -5.30 7.50 3.87
N LEU A 40 -4.07 6.96 3.78
CA LEU A 40 -3.18 7.20 2.65
C LEU A 40 -3.70 6.55 1.36
N LEU A 41 -4.06 5.26 1.41
CA LEU A 41 -4.53 4.54 0.23
C LEU A 41 -5.89 5.03 -0.25
N ARG A 42 -6.77 5.50 0.65
CA ARG A 42 -8.04 6.14 0.27
C ARG A 42 -7.90 7.41 -0.54
N GLN A 43 -6.75 8.11 -0.45
CA GLN A 43 -6.48 9.27 -1.29
C GLN A 43 -6.22 8.89 -2.76
N VAL A 44 -5.81 7.64 -2.99
CA VAL A 44 -5.55 7.09 -4.32
C VAL A 44 -6.78 6.35 -4.83
N ASP A 45 -7.34 5.48 -3.99
CA ASP A 45 -8.52 4.67 -4.27
C ASP A 45 -9.63 4.95 -3.24
N PRO A 46 -10.57 5.86 -3.53
CA PRO A 46 -11.67 6.15 -2.61
C PRO A 46 -12.61 4.95 -2.42
N ASP A 47 -12.61 3.99 -3.35
CA ASP A 47 -13.39 2.75 -3.31
C ASP A 47 -12.66 1.62 -2.56
N LEU A 48 -11.54 1.93 -1.90
CA LEU A 48 -10.74 0.96 -1.15
C LEU A 48 -11.62 0.18 -0.16
N ASP A 49 -11.70 -1.12 -0.40
CA ASP A 49 -12.48 -2.03 0.42
C ASP A 49 -11.71 -2.38 1.70
N LEU A 50 -12.15 -1.80 2.81
CA LEU A 50 -11.53 -2.00 4.11
C LEU A 50 -11.74 -3.42 4.65
N SER A 51 -12.77 -4.13 4.17
CA SER A 51 -13.06 -5.51 4.58
C SER A 51 -12.08 -6.51 3.94
N LYS A 52 -11.46 -6.14 2.82
CA LYS A 52 -10.41 -6.93 2.15
C LYS A 52 -9.02 -6.72 2.75
N ILE A 53 -8.90 -5.86 3.76
CA ILE A 53 -7.62 -5.62 4.43
C ILE A 53 -7.31 -6.80 5.34
N THR A 54 -6.18 -7.46 5.07
CA THR A 54 -5.70 -8.55 5.91
C THR A 54 -4.65 -8.02 6.88
N ARG A 55 -4.95 -8.11 8.18
CA ARG A 55 -4.00 -7.82 9.26
C ARG A 55 -3.31 -9.09 9.71
N ASN A 56 -2.00 -9.08 9.76
CA ASN A 56 -1.19 -10.19 10.24
C ASN A 56 -0.22 -9.70 11.31
N SER A 57 -0.51 -9.99 12.57
CA SER A 57 0.37 -9.66 13.69
C SER A 57 1.55 -10.62 13.76
N SER A 58 2.75 -10.08 13.96
CA SER A 58 3.95 -10.89 14.14
C SER A 58 3.86 -11.73 15.42
N LYS A 59 4.59 -12.85 15.46
CA LYS A 59 4.59 -13.83 16.56
C LYS A 59 4.95 -13.23 17.93
N THR A 60 5.65 -12.09 17.94
CA THR A 60 6.04 -11.34 19.15
C THR A 60 5.14 -10.16 19.46
N GLY A 61 4.15 -9.85 18.62
CA GLY A 61 3.24 -8.70 18.77
C GLY A 61 3.86 -7.32 18.53
N LYS A 62 5.16 -7.24 18.22
CA LYS A 62 5.89 -5.96 17.99
C LYS A 62 5.61 -5.32 16.63
N TYR A 63 5.24 -6.12 15.64
CA TYR A 63 5.03 -5.67 14.26
C TYR A 63 3.72 -6.23 13.73
N ILE A 64 3.09 -5.48 12.84
CA ILE A 64 1.87 -5.86 12.11
C ILE A 64 2.13 -5.69 10.62
N ALA A 65 1.79 -6.71 9.84
CA ALA A 65 1.77 -6.66 8.39
C ALA A 65 0.32 -6.49 7.91
N LEU A 66 0.10 -5.54 7.04
CA LEU A 66 -1.17 -5.23 6.42
C LEU A 66 -1.06 -5.55 4.94
N THR A 67 -2.05 -6.25 4.41
CA THR A 67 -2.20 -6.51 2.98
C THR A 67 -3.47 -5.84 2.50
N LEU A 68 -3.34 -4.89 1.57
CA LEU A 68 -4.45 -4.10 1.04
C LEU A 68 -4.50 -4.26 -0.48
N HIS A 69 -5.71 -4.35 -1.03
CA HIS A 69 -5.91 -4.41 -2.49
C HIS A 69 -6.46 -3.07 -2.96
N VAL A 70 -5.64 -2.33 -3.71
CA VAL A 70 -5.96 -0.99 -4.21
C VAL A 70 -6.29 -1.08 -5.68
N HIS A 71 -7.40 -0.49 -6.08
CA HIS A 71 -7.77 -0.39 -7.48
C HIS A 71 -7.01 0.76 -8.14
N VAL A 72 -5.99 0.44 -8.95
CA VAL A 72 -5.20 1.43 -9.67
C VAL A 72 -5.65 1.52 -11.13
N LYS A 73 -5.89 2.74 -11.61
CA LYS A 73 -6.36 3.00 -12.98
C LYS A 73 -5.24 3.47 -13.92
N LYS A 74 -4.08 3.79 -13.36
CA LYS A 74 -2.89 4.26 -14.10
C LYS A 74 -1.64 4.05 -13.26
N GLN A 75 -0.49 4.01 -13.92
CA GLN A 75 0.81 3.86 -13.26
C GLN A 75 1.10 4.98 -12.25
N ALA A 76 0.59 6.20 -12.50
CA ALA A 76 0.74 7.32 -11.57
C ALA A 76 0.03 7.08 -10.23
N ASP A 77 -1.05 6.31 -10.20
CA ASP A 77 -1.74 5.97 -8.94
C ASP A 77 -0.91 4.99 -8.12
N VAL A 78 -0.23 4.05 -8.78
CA VAL A 78 0.71 3.12 -8.14
C VAL A 78 1.87 3.89 -7.52
N ASP A 79 2.52 4.77 -8.29
CA ASP A 79 3.65 5.58 -7.81
C ASP A 79 3.23 6.48 -6.62
N ARG A 80 2.04 7.08 -6.70
CA ARG A 80 1.50 7.88 -5.61
C ARG A 80 1.24 7.05 -4.36
N ALA A 81 0.67 5.85 -4.49
CA ALA A 81 0.46 4.94 -3.37
C ALA A 81 1.80 4.56 -2.72
N TYR A 82 2.81 4.19 -3.51
CA TYR A 82 4.16 3.90 -3.00
C TYR A 82 4.80 5.11 -2.32
N THR A 83 4.68 6.31 -2.90
CA THR A 83 5.25 7.54 -2.31
C THR A 83 4.60 7.89 -0.98
N LEU A 84 3.28 7.74 -0.87
CA LEU A 84 2.53 7.94 0.37
C LEU A 84 2.94 6.92 1.43
N LEU A 85 2.98 5.62 1.06
CA LEU A 85 3.41 4.54 1.95
C LEU A 85 4.86 4.71 2.40
N LYS A 86 5.75 5.18 1.52
CA LYS A 86 7.16 5.41 1.83
C LYS A 86 7.39 6.65 2.68
N SER A 87 6.57 7.69 2.53
CA SER A 87 6.59 8.85 3.42
C SER A 87 6.18 8.49 4.84
N ASP A 88 5.30 7.49 5.00
CA ASP A 88 5.05 6.90 6.30
C ASP A 88 6.23 5.96 6.66
N ILE A 89 7.17 6.48 7.44
CA ILE A 89 8.47 5.90 7.84
C ILE A 89 8.40 4.47 8.42
N THR A 90 7.18 3.97 8.61
CA THR A 90 6.86 2.68 9.20
C THR A 90 6.79 1.56 8.16
N VAL A 91 6.65 1.81 6.85
CA VAL A 91 6.51 0.75 5.82
C VAL A 91 7.86 0.14 5.48
N LEU A 92 8.14 -1.04 6.06
CA LEU A 92 9.42 -1.73 5.90
C LEU A 92 9.62 -2.39 4.53
N TRP A 93 8.57 -2.84 3.83
CA TRP A 93 8.66 -3.57 2.55
C TRP A 93 7.32 -3.57 1.79
N GLY A 94 7.32 -3.10 0.53
CA GLY A 94 6.20 -3.27 -0.42
C GLY A 94 6.69 -4.03 -1.66
N LEU A 95 6.08 -5.18 -1.95
CA LEU A 95 6.29 -5.99 -3.15
C LEU A 95 5.07 -5.84 -4.04
#